data_AF-A0A4U3AZP9-F1
#
_entry.id   AF-A0A4U3AZP9-F1
#
_cell.length_a   1.000
_cell.length_b   1.000
_cell.length_c   1.000
_cell.angle_alpha   90.00
_cell.angle_beta   90.00
_cell.angle_gamma   90.00
#
_symmetry.space_group_name_H-M   'P 1'
#
loop_
_entity.id
_entity.type
_entity.pdbx_description
1 polymer ?
#
loop_
_entity_poly.entity_id
_entity_poly.type
_entity_poly.pdbx_seq_one_letter_code
_entity_poly.pdbx_strand_id
1 'polypeptide(L)'
;MEIQFNARLQKELTIHDIQVEMEAGQLTSKELVMYYLHRIAKYDQEGPKINSILEINPDAIFIAEALDHERKIKGIRGPLHGIPVLLKDNIETNDSMHTSAGTIALEQNISSEDAFLVTKLREAGAVIIGKTNMTELANAMSFDMWAGYSARGGQTINPYGTGEDDMFVGGSSTGSAIAVTANFTVVSVGTETDASILSPAVQNSVVGIKPTVGLISRRGIIPFTYSQDTAGPFARTVTDAAILLGSLTGVDEKDVATHKSEGIAEHDYTKYLDVNGLHGA
;
A
#
# COMPACT_ATOMS: atom_id res chain seq x y z
N MET A 1 22.62 14.77 13.94
CA MET A 1 23.01 13.39 14.26
C MET A 1 22.47 12.52 13.14
N GLU A 2 23.33 11.90 12.36
CA GLU A 2 22.91 11.05 11.23
C GLU A 2 22.55 9.66 11.77
N ILE A 3 21.33 9.21 11.54
CA ILE A 3 20.88 7.89 11.98
C ILE A 3 21.62 6.84 11.14
N GLN A 4 22.40 5.99 11.79
CA GLN A 4 23.09 4.87 11.15
C GLN A 4 22.15 3.67 11.13
N PHE A 5 21.63 3.33 9.96
CA PHE A 5 20.82 2.13 9.76
C PHE A 5 21.71 0.92 9.46
N ASN A 6 21.16 -0.27 9.73
CA ASN A 6 21.75 -1.54 9.33
C ASN A 6 22.09 -1.51 7.82
N ALA A 7 23.30 -1.95 7.44
CA ALA A 7 23.76 -1.90 6.05
C ALA A 7 22.92 -2.74 5.07
N ARG A 8 22.11 -3.67 5.59
CA ARG A 8 21.13 -4.43 4.78
C ARG A 8 19.95 -3.57 4.31
N LEU A 9 19.67 -2.46 4.98
CA LEU A 9 18.58 -1.54 4.65
C LEU A 9 18.97 -0.63 3.49
N GLN A 10 18.67 -1.09 2.30
CA GLN A 10 18.87 -0.36 1.04
C GLN A 10 17.56 -0.18 0.27
N LYS A 11 17.61 0.65 -0.77
CA LYS A 11 16.49 0.81 -1.70
C LYS A 11 16.31 -0.45 -2.55
N GLU A 12 15.13 -0.60 -3.12
CA GLU A 12 14.76 -1.63 -4.09
C GLU A 12 14.75 -3.08 -3.55
N LEU A 13 14.81 -3.27 -2.23
CA LEU A 13 14.62 -4.59 -1.63
C LEU A 13 13.24 -5.14 -1.99
N THR A 14 13.20 -6.42 -2.39
CA THR A 14 11.97 -7.20 -2.61
C THR A 14 11.47 -7.81 -1.30
N ILE A 15 10.24 -8.33 -1.28
CA ILE A 15 9.73 -9.10 -0.13
C ILE A 15 10.66 -10.29 0.14
N HIS A 16 11.14 -10.96 -0.90
CA HIS A 16 12.03 -12.10 -0.77
C HIS A 16 13.35 -11.74 -0.08
N ASP A 17 14.03 -10.68 -0.55
CA ASP A 17 15.31 -10.24 0.03
C ASP A 17 15.16 -9.93 1.52
N ILE A 18 14.07 -9.24 1.87
CA ILE A 18 13.76 -8.87 3.25
C ILE A 18 13.53 -10.11 4.11
N GLN A 19 12.73 -11.07 3.63
CA GLN A 19 12.46 -12.30 4.36
C GLN A 19 13.74 -13.13 4.57
N VAL A 20 14.63 -13.18 3.58
CA VAL A 20 15.93 -13.87 3.70
C VAL A 20 16.78 -13.26 4.81
N GLU A 21 16.90 -11.92 4.85
CA GLU A 21 17.70 -11.24 5.88
C GLU A 21 17.05 -11.34 7.28
N MET A 22 15.71 -11.33 7.36
CA MET A 22 15.00 -11.54 8.62
C MET A 22 15.15 -12.97 9.16
N GLU A 23 15.10 -13.97 8.28
CA GLU A 23 15.30 -15.37 8.65
C GLU A 23 16.74 -15.63 9.13
N ALA A 24 17.72 -14.97 8.49
CA ALA A 24 19.12 -15.01 8.91
C ALA A 24 19.42 -14.22 10.20
N GLY A 25 18.42 -13.55 10.79
CA GLY A 25 18.56 -12.70 11.96
C GLY A 25 19.44 -11.46 11.73
N GLN A 26 19.64 -11.07 10.46
CA GLN A 26 20.44 -9.93 10.06
C GLN A 26 19.63 -8.64 9.94
N LEU A 27 18.30 -8.76 9.91
CA LEU A 27 17.36 -7.64 9.86
C LEU A 27 16.12 -7.98 10.71
N THR A 28 15.52 -6.97 11.33
CA THR A 28 14.23 -7.09 12.03
C THR A 28 13.15 -6.25 11.37
N SER A 29 11.88 -6.61 11.56
CA SER A 29 10.71 -5.84 11.11
C SER A 29 10.73 -4.44 11.73
N LYS A 30 11.09 -4.33 13.02
CA LYS A 30 11.25 -3.05 13.71
C LYS A 30 12.28 -2.14 13.02
N GLU A 31 13.46 -2.67 12.70
CA GLU A 31 14.50 -1.90 11.98
C GLU A 31 14.01 -1.46 10.59
N LEU A 32 13.32 -2.33 9.87
CA LEU A 32 12.77 -2.04 8.55
C LEU A 32 11.68 -0.95 8.60
N VAL A 33 10.77 -1.02 9.58
CA VAL A 33 9.74 0.01 9.79
C VAL A 33 10.38 1.34 10.15
N MET A 34 11.35 1.35 11.09
CA MET A 34 12.07 2.57 11.45
C MET A 34 12.81 3.19 10.25
N TYR A 35 13.38 2.36 9.38
CA TYR A 35 14.02 2.81 8.14
C TYR A 35 13.03 3.53 7.21
N TYR A 36 11.88 2.92 6.94
CA TYR A 36 10.88 3.53 6.08
C TYR A 36 10.26 4.79 6.70
N LEU A 37 9.97 4.81 8.00
CA LEU A 37 9.52 6.01 8.70
C LEU A 37 10.54 7.15 8.60
N HIS A 38 11.83 6.85 8.73
CA HIS A 38 12.88 7.84 8.52
C HIS A 38 12.93 8.36 7.08
N ARG A 39 12.76 7.48 6.08
CA ARG A 39 12.68 7.89 4.67
C ARG A 39 11.47 8.78 4.41
N ILE A 40 10.32 8.45 4.97
CA ILE A 40 9.11 9.27 4.88
C ILE A 40 9.38 10.66 5.47
N ALA A 41 9.89 10.73 6.70
CA ALA A 41 10.22 12.02 7.30
C ALA A 41 11.17 12.86 6.43
N LYS A 42 12.27 12.24 5.96
CA LYS A 42 13.34 12.92 5.22
C LYS A 42 12.93 13.34 3.80
N TYR A 43 12.17 12.50 3.10
CA TYR A 43 11.91 12.69 1.67
C TYR A 43 10.46 13.04 1.36
N ASP A 44 9.50 12.50 2.11
CA ASP A 44 8.08 12.78 1.88
C ASP A 44 7.64 14.11 2.50
N GLN A 45 8.10 14.40 3.72
CA GLN A 45 7.62 15.53 4.51
C GLN A 45 8.60 16.73 4.53
N GLU A 46 9.91 16.46 4.52
CA GLU A 46 10.92 17.53 4.56
C GLU A 46 11.53 17.87 3.20
N GLY A 47 12.42 17.02 2.65
CA GLY A 47 13.34 17.37 1.57
C GLY A 47 12.66 17.78 0.25
N PRO A 48 12.45 16.87 -0.71
CA PRO A 48 11.69 17.16 -1.93
C PRO A 48 10.18 17.37 -1.66
N LYS A 49 9.68 17.06 -0.45
CA LYS A 49 8.27 17.19 -0.06
C LYS A 49 7.33 16.44 -1.00
N ILE A 50 7.61 15.15 -1.20
CA ILE A 50 6.84 14.27 -2.08
C ILE A 50 5.35 14.24 -1.68
N ASN A 51 5.05 14.35 -0.38
CA ASN A 51 3.72 14.50 0.17
C ASN A 51 2.73 13.39 -0.28
N SER A 52 3.24 12.15 -0.29
CA SER A 52 2.52 10.93 -0.64
C SER A 52 1.92 10.23 0.58
N ILE A 53 2.40 10.54 1.80
CA ILE A 53 1.90 9.96 3.05
C ILE A 53 1.03 10.97 3.76
N LEU A 54 -0.20 10.56 4.06
CA LEU A 54 -1.19 11.42 4.72
C LEU A 54 -1.13 11.29 6.25
N GLU A 55 -0.89 10.08 6.74
CA GLU A 55 -0.92 9.78 8.17
C GLU A 55 -0.03 8.56 8.47
N ILE A 56 0.64 8.55 9.62
CA ILE A 56 1.46 7.44 10.10
C ILE A 56 0.70 6.68 11.18
N ASN A 57 0.78 5.35 11.17
CA ASN A 57 0.26 4.55 12.27
C ASN A 57 1.14 4.74 13.52
N PRO A 58 0.62 5.32 14.62
CA PRO A 58 1.41 5.57 15.82
C PRO A 58 1.93 4.27 16.46
N ASP A 59 1.27 3.13 16.21
CA ASP A 59 1.60 1.84 16.79
C ASP A 59 2.53 0.97 15.91
N ALA A 60 2.91 1.45 14.71
CA ALA A 60 3.64 0.67 13.71
C ALA A 60 4.91 -0.01 14.25
N ILE A 61 5.71 0.71 15.04
CA ILE A 61 6.97 0.20 15.61
C ILE A 61 6.70 -0.92 16.63
N PHE A 62 5.66 -0.77 17.45
CA PHE A 62 5.29 -1.78 18.45
C PHE A 62 4.71 -3.04 17.80
N ILE A 63 3.90 -2.88 16.75
CA ILE A 63 3.39 -3.99 15.95
C ILE A 63 4.54 -4.76 15.30
N ALA A 64 5.50 -4.05 14.70
CA ALA A 64 6.69 -4.65 14.10
C ALA A 64 7.52 -5.45 15.12
N GLU A 65 7.76 -4.87 16.30
CA GLU A 65 8.47 -5.53 17.39
C GLU A 65 7.74 -6.79 17.90
N ALA A 66 6.42 -6.75 17.96
CA ALA A 66 5.61 -7.92 18.32
C ALA A 66 5.74 -9.04 17.27
N LEU A 67 5.78 -8.70 15.98
CA LEU A 67 5.98 -9.67 14.90
C LEU A 67 7.40 -10.22 14.85
N ASP A 68 8.42 -9.45 15.23
CA ASP A 68 9.78 -9.93 15.43
C ASP A 68 9.86 -10.95 16.57
N HIS A 69 9.16 -10.69 17.68
CA HIS A 69 9.05 -11.66 18.76
C HIS A 69 8.30 -12.91 18.30
N GLU A 70 7.16 -12.75 17.61
CA GLU A 70 6.38 -13.85 17.08
C GLU A 70 7.20 -14.76 16.15
N ARG A 71 7.99 -14.19 15.24
CA ARG A 71 8.89 -14.94 14.36
C ARG A 71 9.78 -15.91 15.15
N LYS A 72 10.33 -15.45 16.29
CA LYS A 72 11.23 -16.26 17.14
C LYS A 72 10.49 -17.37 17.90
N ILE A 73 9.26 -17.13 18.33
CA ILE A 73 8.55 -18.05 19.24
C ILE A 73 7.54 -18.97 18.56
N LYS A 74 6.97 -18.56 17.42
CA LYS A 74 5.90 -19.28 16.70
C LYS A 74 6.23 -19.51 15.22
N GLY A 75 7.20 -18.80 14.67
CA GLY A 75 7.48 -18.79 13.24
C GLY A 75 6.71 -17.70 12.50
N ILE A 76 6.87 -17.66 11.17
CA ILE A 76 6.23 -16.68 10.30
C ILE A 76 4.80 -17.08 9.90
N ARG A 77 3.92 -16.09 9.70
CA ARG A 77 2.57 -16.29 9.16
C ARG A 77 2.52 -16.49 7.64
N GLY A 78 3.58 -16.09 6.95
CA GLY A 78 3.69 -16.15 5.49
C GLY A 78 4.68 -15.11 4.95
N PRO A 79 4.69 -14.90 3.62
CA PRO A 79 5.63 -13.97 2.97
C PRO A 79 5.54 -12.52 3.45
N LEU A 80 4.39 -12.09 3.95
CA LEU A 80 4.18 -10.73 4.47
C LEU A 80 4.53 -10.55 5.95
N HIS A 81 4.99 -11.60 6.64
CA HIS A 81 5.30 -11.51 8.07
C HIS A 81 6.39 -10.48 8.38
N GLY A 82 6.01 -9.39 9.04
CA GLY A 82 6.88 -8.26 9.36
C GLY A 82 7.12 -7.28 8.20
N ILE A 83 6.43 -7.43 7.06
CA ILE A 83 6.58 -6.54 5.91
C ILE A 83 5.72 -5.28 6.11
N PRO A 84 6.29 -4.07 5.98
CA PRO A 84 5.53 -2.83 6.03
C PRO A 84 4.67 -2.63 4.79
N VAL A 85 3.44 -2.16 5.01
CA VAL A 85 2.43 -1.88 3.99
C VAL A 85 1.80 -0.52 4.25
N LEU A 86 1.58 0.24 3.18
CA LEU A 86 0.81 1.48 3.20
C LEU A 86 -0.55 1.27 2.54
N LEU A 87 -1.57 1.93 3.06
CA LEU A 87 -2.94 1.83 2.56
C LEU A 87 -3.39 3.17 1.99
N LYS A 88 -4.16 3.18 0.91
CA LYS A 88 -4.88 4.40 0.49
C LYS A 88 -5.84 4.86 1.58
N ASP A 89 -5.96 6.17 1.77
CA ASP A 89 -6.75 6.78 2.85
C ASP A 89 -8.27 6.54 2.78
N ASN A 90 -8.76 5.90 1.71
CA ASN A 90 -10.16 5.46 1.64
C ASN A 90 -10.40 4.05 2.16
N ILE A 91 -9.40 3.40 2.76
CA ILE A 91 -9.48 2.03 3.30
C ILE A 91 -9.50 2.10 4.83
N GLU A 92 -10.53 1.56 5.47
CA GLU A 92 -10.72 1.56 6.92
C GLU A 92 -9.72 0.68 7.67
N THR A 93 -9.27 1.18 8.83
CA THR A 93 -8.43 0.46 9.79
C THR A 93 -8.95 0.73 11.19
N ASN A 94 -9.04 -0.30 12.03
CA ASN A 94 -9.28 -0.17 13.48
C ASN A 94 -7.96 0.11 14.22
N ASP A 95 -7.19 1.08 13.71
CA ASP A 95 -6.01 1.64 14.36
C ASP A 95 -6.33 3.07 14.82
N SER A 96 -5.38 3.71 15.51
CA SER A 96 -5.46 5.15 15.82
C SER A 96 -5.11 6.04 14.61
N MET A 97 -5.67 5.71 13.44
CA MET A 97 -5.54 6.46 12.19
C MET A 97 -6.92 6.77 11.61
N HIS A 98 -7.00 7.82 10.80
CA HIS A 98 -8.25 8.24 10.18
C HIS A 98 -8.44 7.62 8.81
N THR A 99 -9.70 7.54 8.37
CA THR A 99 -10.05 7.15 7.00
C THR A 99 -10.89 8.28 6.42
N SER A 100 -10.24 9.18 5.68
CA SER A 100 -10.86 10.45 5.28
C SER A 100 -11.14 10.58 3.79
N ALA A 101 -10.68 9.63 2.97
CA ALA A 101 -10.64 9.76 1.51
C ALA A 101 -10.05 11.12 1.03
N GLY A 102 -9.08 11.67 1.77
CA GLY A 102 -8.45 12.96 1.54
C GLY A 102 -9.29 14.21 1.88
N THR A 103 -10.54 14.07 2.33
CA THR A 103 -11.41 15.23 2.59
C THR A 103 -11.36 15.71 4.03
N ILE A 104 -11.42 17.03 4.23
CA ILE A 104 -11.52 17.66 5.56
C ILE A 104 -12.84 17.25 6.26
N ALA A 105 -13.90 16.97 5.49
CA ALA A 105 -15.18 16.56 6.06
C ALA A 105 -15.11 15.24 6.87
N LEU A 106 -14.10 14.42 6.63
CA LEU A 106 -13.85 13.14 7.29
C LEU A 106 -12.50 13.13 8.03
N GLU A 107 -11.88 14.28 8.29
CA GLU A 107 -10.54 14.33 8.91
C GLU A 107 -10.49 13.74 10.32
N GLN A 108 -11.63 13.68 11.02
CA GLN A 108 -11.79 13.07 12.35
C GLN A 108 -12.52 11.71 12.28
N ASN A 109 -12.68 11.12 11.10
CA ASN A 109 -13.33 9.82 10.94
C ASN A 109 -12.37 8.68 11.30
N ILE A 110 -12.61 8.05 12.45
CA ILE A 110 -11.90 6.85 12.91
C ILE A 110 -12.85 5.66 12.80
N SER A 111 -12.40 4.58 12.16
CA SER A 111 -13.19 3.37 11.97
C SER A 111 -13.12 2.48 13.21
N SER A 112 -14.23 1.82 13.55
CA SER A 112 -14.28 0.84 14.66
C SER A 112 -13.97 -0.60 14.23
N GLU A 113 -13.87 -0.84 12.93
CA GLU A 113 -13.56 -2.13 12.32
C GLU A 113 -12.47 -1.95 11.26
N ASP A 114 -11.68 -3.01 11.06
CA ASP A 114 -10.80 -3.11 9.90
C ASP A 114 -11.63 -3.38 8.65
N ALA A 115 -11.21 -2.81 7.51
CA ALA A 115 -11.65 -3.29 6.21
C ALA A 115 -11.32 -4.79 6.05
N PHE A 116 -12.09 -5.52 5.23
CA PHE A 116 -11.85 -6.96 5.04
C PHE A 116 -10.41 -7.26 4.63
N LEU A 117 -9.88 -6.49 3.67
CA LEU A 117 -8.51 -6.65 3.19
C LEU A 117 -7.46 -6.31 4.28
N VAL A 118 -7.80 -5.45 5.22
CA VAL A 118 -6.93 -5.08 6.33
C VAL A 118 -6.84 -6.22 7.34
N THR A 119 -7.98 -6.86 7.66
CA THR A 119 -7.97 -8.10 8.47
C THR A 119 -7.08 -9.15 7.84
N LYS A 120 -7.18 -9.36 6.52
CA LYS A 120 -6.34 -10.31 5.77
C LYS A 120 -4.85 -9.97 5.82
N LEU A 121 -4.49 -8.69 5.70
CA LEU A 121 -3.11 -8.24 5.84
C LEU A 121 -2.54 -8.54 7.24
N ARG A 122 -3.34 -8.30 8.29
CA ARG A 122 -2.93 -8.65 9.66
C ARG A 122 -2.81 -10.15 9.86
N GLU A 123 -3.73 -10.95 9.30
CA GLU A 123 -3.64 -12.41 9.29
C GLU A 123 -2.35 -12.89 8.61
N ALA A 124 -1.91 -12.24 7.53
CA ALA A 124 -0.64 -12.52 6.85
C ALA A 124 0.61 -11.99 7.58
N GLY A 125 0.44 -11.24 8.67
CA GLY A 125 1.52 -10.68 9.48
C GLY A 125 2.12 -9.39 8.92
N ALA A 126 1.42 -8.66 8.06
CA ALA A 126 1.87 -7.37 7.56
C ALA A 126 1.82 -6.27 8.65
N VAL A 127 2.72 -5.29 8.56
CA VAL A 127 2.70 -4.08 9.41
C VAL A 127 2.10 -2.92 8.63
N ILE A 128 0.93 -2.45 9.03
CA ILE A 128 0.33 -1.27 8.41
C ILE A 128 0.99 -0.03 9.00
N ILE A 129 1.84 0.63 8.23
CA ILE A 129 2.67 1.75 8.73
C ILE A 129 2.00 3.12 8.56
N GLY A 130 0.90 3.22 7.81
CA GLY A 130 0.23 4.50 7.58
C GLY A 130 -0.80 4.51 6.44
N LYS A 131 -1.34 5.70 6.21
CA LYS A 131 -2.25 6.06 5.12
C LYS A 131 -1.53 6.90 4.07
N THR A 132 -1.82 6.64 2.81
CA THR A 132 -1.28 7.39 1.67
C THR A 132 -2.29 8.43 1.20
N ASN A 133 -1.77 9.59 0.80
CA ASN A 133 -2.56 10.64 0.17
C ASN A 133 -3.15 10.12 -1.16
N MET A 134 -4.22 10.77 -1.61
CA MET A 134 -4.98 10.37 -2.79
C MET A 134 -5.66 11.57 -3.40
N THR A 135 -6.07 11.46 -4.66
CA THR A 135 -6.99 12.46 -5.23
C THR A 135 -8.31 12.41 -4.44
N GLU A 136 -8.75 13.55 -3.90
CA GLU A 136 -9.85 13.65 -2.94
C GLU A 136 -11.14 12.96 -3.43
N LEU A 137 -11.79 12.23 -2.51
CA LEU A 137 -12.96 11.38 -2.77
C LEU A 137 -12.79 10.49 -4.01
N ALA A 138 -11.60 9.94 -4.19
CA ALA A 138 -11.24 9.11 -5.34
C ALA A 138 -11.47 9.80 -6.70
N ASN A 139 -11.20 11.11 -6.77
CA ASN A 139 -11.44 11.98 -7.94
C ASN A 139 -12.92 12.27 -8.23
N ALA A 140 -13.79 12.20 -7.22
CA ALA A 140 -15.23 12.50 -7.35
C ALA A 140 -15.61 13.96 -7.03
N MET A 141 -14.64 14.88 -6.92
CA MET A 141 -14.89 16.24 -6.44
C MET A 141 -15.16 17.26 -7.56
N SER A 142 -14.32 17.28 -8.59
CA SER A 142 -14.37 18.30 -9.66
C SER A 142 -13.62 17.82 -10.89
N PHE A 143 -14.04 18.29 -12.07
CA PHE A 143 -13.34 18.04 -13.34
C PHE A 143 -11.99 18.75 -13.44
N ASP A 144 -11.81 19.85 -12.69
CA ASP A 144 -10.60 20.68 -12.75
C ASP A 144 -9.63 20.40 -11.59
N MET A 145 -9.94 19.41 -10.73
CA MET A 145 -9.07 19.04 -9.62
C MET A 145 -7.82 18.31 -10.14
N TRP A 146 -6.66 18.70 -9.63
CA TRP A 146 -5.41 18.06 -9.99
C TRP A 146 -5.30 16.67 -9.37
N ALA A 147 -4.78 15.71 -10.14
CA ALA A 147 -4.52 14.38 -9.62
C ALA A 147 -3.48 14.45 -8.49
N GLY A 148 -3.67 13.67 -7.42
CA GLY A 148 -2.82 13.70 -6.23
C GLY A 148 -3.10 14.84 -5.26
N TYR A 149 -4.04 15.74 -5.55
CA TYR A 149 -4.49 16.76 -4.60
C TYR A 149 -5.59 16.23 -3.69
N SER A 150 -5.49 16.54 -2.39
CA SER A 150 -6.63 16.53 -1.50
C SER A 150 -6.63 17.71 -0.54
N ALA A 151 -7.82 18.12 -0.07
CA ALA A 151 -7.93 19.23 0.88
C ALA A 151 -7.23 18.93 2.21
N ARG A 152 -7.25 17.67 2.69
CA ARG A 152 -6.57 17.26 3.93
C ARG A 152 -5.05 17.10 3.74
N GLY A 153 -4.63 16.51 2.63
CA GLY A 153 -3.24 16.13 2.40
C GLY A 153 -2.42 17.11 1.59
N GLY A 154 -3.04 18.03 0.86
CA GLY A 154 -2.38 18.84 -0.16
C GLY A 154 -2.02 18.05 -1.42
N GLN A 155 -1.12 18.60 -2.23
CA GLN A 155 -0.68 18.03 -3.51
C GLN A 155 0.47 17.03 -3.30
N THR A 156 0.31 15.81 -3.78
CA THR A 156 1.42 14.85 -3.97
C THR A 156 2.18 15.17 -5.26
N ILE A 157 3.51 15.07 -5.25
CA ILE A 157 4.34 15.33 -6.45
C ILE A 157 5.02 14.05 -6.96
N ASN A 158 5.28 13.98 -8.26
CA ASN A 158 5.94 12.83 -8.88
C ASN A 158 7.45 12.84 -8.54
N PRO A 159 8.01 11.77 -7.93
CA PRO A 159 9.41 11.73 -7.52
C PRO A 159 10.40 11.73 -8.69
N TYR A 160 9.96 11.51 -9.93
CA TYR A 160 10.78 11.64 -11.13
C TYR A 160 10.86 13.07 -11.67
N GLY A 161 9.96 13.96 -11.24
CA GLY A 161 9.96 15.36 -11.68
C GLY A 161 11.16 16.13 -11.12
N THR A 162 11.74 17.01 -11.95
CA THR A 162 12.94 17.79 -11.59
C THR A 162 12.64 19.26 -11.37
N GLY A 163 11.69 19.61 -10.50
CA GLY A 163 11.44 20.99 -10.00
C GLY A 163 11.01 22.07 -11.00
N GLU A 164 11.35 21.93 -12.28
CA GLU A 164 11.00 22.82 -13.40
C GLU A 164 9.88 22.22 -14.26
N ASP A 165 9.70 20.89 -14.23
CA ASP A 165 8.67 20.15 -14.96
C ASP A 165 7.73 19.42 -13.99
N ASP A 166 6.47 19.83 -13.95
CA ASP A 166 5.40 19.12 -13.26
C ASP A 166 5.04 17.84 -14.05
N MET A 167 5.62 16.71 -13.65
CA MET A 167 5.24 15.41 -14.18
C MET A 167 3.88 14.98 -13.61
N PHE A 168 2.96 14.59 -14.49
CA PHE A 168 1.66 14.07 -14.07
C PHE A 168 1.84 12.85 -13.16
N VAL A 169 1.11 12.85 -12.05
CA VAL A 169 1.23 11.82 -11.00
C VAL A 169 0.29 10.64 -11.19
N GLY A 170 -0.73 10.77 -12.06
CA GLY A 170 -1.85 9.84 -12.11
C GLY A 170 -2.69 9.88 -10.82
N GLY A 171 -3.76 9.10 -10.78
CA GLY A 171 -4.62 9.04 -9.61
C GLY A 171 -5.86 8.18 -9.86
N SER A 172 -6.68 7.90 -8.84
CA SER A 172 -6.68 8.54 -7.52
C SER A 172 -5.77 7.90 -6.47
N SER A 173 -5.20 6.71 -6.68
CA SER A 173 -4.27 6.06 -5.72
C SER A 173 -2.84 6.61 -5.79
N THR A 174 -2.73 7.94 -5.86
CA THR A 174 -1.49 8.66 -6.16
C THR A 174 -0.40 8.40 -5.13
N GLY A 175 -0.70 8.61 -3.84
CA GLY A 175 0.27 8.38 -2.77
C GLY A 175 0.66 6.91 -2.64
N SER A 176 -0.25 5.98 -2.90
CA SER A 176 0.04 4.53 -2.84
C SER A 176 1.11 4.13 -3.87
N ALA A 177 0.98 4.57 -5.12
CA ALA A 177 1.98 4.31 -6.16
C ALA A 177 3.32 4.99 -5.82
N ILE A 178 3.28 6.28 -5.47
CA ILE A 178 4.48 7.07 -5.22
C ILE A 178 5.25 6.59 -3.99
N ALA A 179 4.55 6.13 -2.95
CA ALA A 179 5.21 5.57 -1.78
C ALA A 179 6.04 4.31 -2.11
N VAL A 180 5.60 3.52 -3.09
CA VAL A 180 6.37 2.36 -3.59
C VAL A 180 7.56 2.84 -4.44
N THR A 181 7.33 3.79 -5.35
CA THR A 181 8.36 4.40 -6.21
C THR A 181 9.49 5.03 -5.40
N ALA A 182 9.15 5.82 -4.37
CA ALA A 182 10.11 6.53 -3.54
C ALA A 182 10.73 5.67 -2.42
N ASN A 183 10.43 4.36 -2.38
CA ASN A 183 10.87 3.43 -1.35
C ASN A 183 10.47 3.90 0.07
N PHE A 184 9.20 4.29 0.26
CA PHE A 184 8.59 4.51 1.57
C PHE A 184 7.90 3.26 2.11
N THR A 185 7.75 2.25 1.26
CA THR A 185 7.28 0.91 1.61
C THR A 185 7.77 -0.08 0.56
N VAL A 186 7.64 -1.38 0.84
CA VAL A 186 7.86 -2.45 -0.16
C VAL A 186 6.66 -2.54 -1.09
N VAL A 187 5.47 -2.54 -0.51
CA VAL A 187 4.18 -2.66 -1.21
C VAL A 187 3.14 -1.73 -0.59
N SER A 188 2.12 -1.38 -1.36
CA SER A 188 0.98 -0.60 -0.88
C SER A 188 -0.32 -1.07 -1.52
N VAL A 189 -1.45 -0.64 -0.97
CA VAL A 189 -2.79 -0.97 -1.49
C VAL A 189 -3.49 0.30 -1.94
N GLY A 190 -3.95 0.31 -3.19
CA GLY A 190 -4.84 1.33 -3.71
C GLY A 190 -6.21 0.79 -4.07
N THR A 191 -7.02 1.67 -4.67
CA THR A 191 -8.38 1.36 -5.12
C THR A 191 -8.62 1.92 -6.51
N GLU A 192 -9.36 1.16 -7.33
CA GLU A 192 -9.72 1.56 -8.68
C GLU A 192 -11.21 1.41 -8.96
N THR A 193 -11.79 2.48 -9.46
CA THR A 193 -13.07 2.52 -10.16
C THR A 193 -12.83 2.52 -11.67
N ASP A 194 -12.06 3.50 -12.13
CA ASP A 194 -11.59 3.63 -13.51
C ASP A 194 -10.16 4.18 -13.47
N ALA A 195 -9.20 3.37 -13.90
CA ALA A 195 -7.76 3.64 -13.97
C ALA A 195 -7.07 4.09 -12.65
N SER A 196 -7.76 4.17 -11.51
CA SER A 196 -7.21 4.71 -10.27
C SER A 196 -6.12 3.90 -9.57
N ILE A 197 -5.81 2.69 -10.06
CA ILE A 197 -4.59 1.91 -9.78
C ILE A 197 -3.65 1.98 -10.98
N LEU A 198 -4.13 1.71 -12.20
CA LEU A 198 -3.28 1.59 -13.40
C LEU A 198 -2.65 2.92 -13.82
N SER A 199 -3.40 4.02 -13.80
CA SER A 199 -2.92 5.37 -14.13
C SER A 199 -1.74 5.79 -13.25
N PRO A 200 -1.85 5.83 -11.90
CA PRO A 200 -0.70 6.19 -11.07
C PRO A 200 0.41 5.12 -11.11
N ALA A 201 0.13 3.84 -11.40
CA ALA A 201 1.18 2.84 -11.60
C ALA A 201 2.09 3.19 -12.80
N VAL A 202 1.47 3.46 -13.95
CA VAL A 202 2.18 3.80 -15.20
C VAL A 202 2.96 5.10 -15.03
N GLN A 203 2.37 6.12 -14.40
CA GLN A 203 3.03 7.42 -14.25
C GLN A 203 4.19 7.44 -13.26
N ASN A 204 4.25 6.47 -12.35
CA ASN A 204 5.28 6.39 -11.32
C ASN A 204 6.15 5.14 -11.44
N SER A 205 6.17 4.51 -12.63
CA SER A 205 7.06 3.40 -12.97
C SER A 205 7.04 2.24 -11.96
N VAL A 206 5.85 1.85 -11.51
CA VAL A 206 5.63 0.72 -10.60
C VAL A 206 4.58 -0.23 -11.17
N VAL A 207 4.55 -1.46 -10.66
CA VAL A 207 3.50 -2.44 -10.96
C VAL A 207 2.25 -2.08 -10.17
N GLY A 208 1.11 -2.00 -10.85
CA GLY A 208 -0.21 -1.94 -10.24
C GLY A 208 -1.12 -3.01 -10.85
N ILE A 209 -1.86 -3.74 -10.01
CA ILE A 209 -2.81 -4.75 -10.48
C ILE A 209 -4.22 -4.32 -10.12
N LYS A 210 -5.06 -4.10 -11.14
CA LYS A 210 -6.51 -3.98 -10.96
C LYS A 210 -7.15 -5.36 -11.17
N PRO A 211 -7.56 -6.07 -10.11
CA PRO A 211 -8.15 -7.40 -10.28
C PRO A 211 -9.58 -7.32 -10.83
N THR A 212 -10.14 -8.50 -11.09
CA THR A 212 -11.58 -8.67 -11.37
C THR A 212 -12.39 -8.16 -10.18
N VAL A 213 -13.47 -7.40 -10.44
CA VAL A 213 -14.38 -6.93 -9.39
C VAL A 213 -14.99 -8.13 -8.68
N GLY A 214 -14.82 -8.20 -7.36
CA GLY A 214 -15.19 -9.35 -6.54
C GLY A 214 -14.03 -10.27 -6.17
N LEU A 215 -12.82 -10.06 -6.66
CA LEU A 215 -11.67 -10.86 -6.18
C LEU A 215 -11.27 -10.47 -4.75
N ILE A 216 -11.32 -9.17 -4.45
CA ILE A 216 -11.06 -8.61 -3.13
C ILE A 216 -12.35 -7.95 -2.65
N SER A 217 -12.76 -8.24 -1.41
CA SER A 217 -13.90 -7.57 -0.77
C SER A 217 -13.66 -6.07 -0.65
N ARG A 218 -14.72 -5.30 -0.87
CA ARG A 218 -14.72 -3.82 -0.78
C ARG A 218 -15.28 -3.34 0.55
N ARG A 219 -15.59 -4.25 1.49
CA ARG A 219 -16.07 -3.90 2.82
C ARG A 219 -14.99 -3.10 3.57
N GLY A 220 -15.41 -1.96 4.11
CA GLY A 220 -14.52 -1.00 4.77
C GLY A 220 -13.69 -0.15 3.79
N ILE A 221 -14.19 0.05 2.57
CA ILE A 221 -13.62 1.04 1.64
C ILE A 221 -14.68 2.10 1.38
N ILE A 222 -14.33 3.38 1.53
CA ILE A 222 -15.20 4.49 1.14
C ILE A 222 -15.42 4.37 -0.39
N PRO A 223 -16.66 4.09 -0.83
CA PRO A 223 -16.91 3.63 -2.19
C PRO A 223 -17.05 4.79 -3.18
N PHE A 224 -16.93 4.47 -4.47
CA PHE A 224 -17.39 5.28 -5.59
C PHE A 224 -18.55 4.58 -6.30
N THR A 225 -18.38 3.33 -6.75
CA THR A 225 -19.42 2.53 -7.40
C THR A 225 -19.22 1.03 -7.24
N TYR A 226 -20.29 0.35 -6.82
CA TYR A 226 -20.29 -1.10 -6.63
C TYR A 226 -20.09 -1.91 -7.92
N SER A 227 -20.18 -1.29 -9.10
CA SER A 227 -20.05 -2.01 -10.37
C SER A 227 -18.59 -2.15 -10.83
N GLN A 228 -17.71 -1.27 -10.37
CA GLN A 228 -16.34 -1.17 -10.89
C GLN A 228 -15.27 -1.17 -9.79
N ASP A 229 -15.63 -0.75 -8.56
CA ASP A 229 -14.67 -0.61 -7.47
C ASP A 229 -13.99 -1.93 -7.13
N THR A 230 -12.67 -1.87 -7.00
CA THR A 230 -11.85 -2.92 -6.39
C THR A 230 -10.61 -2.32 -5.74
N ALA A 231 -10.14 -2.92 -4.65
CA ALA A 231 -8.78 -2.68 -4.19
C ALA A 231 -7.77 -3.43 -5.08
N GLY A 232 -6.50 -3.07 -4.98
CA GLY A 232 -5.43 -3.80 -5.64
C GLY A 232 -4.03 -3.36 -5.20
N PRO A 233 -3.01 -4.22 -5.43
CA PRO A 233 -1.65 -4.01 -4.97
C PRO A 233 -0.87 -3.04 -5.86
N PHE A 234 0.06 -2.32 -5.24
CA PHE A 234 1.21 -1.73 -5.89
C PHE A 234 2.51 -2.32 -5.35
N ALA A 235 3.48 -2.55 -6.25
CA ALA A 235 4.83 -2.95 -5.89
C ALA A 235 5.82 -2.55 -6.98
N ARG A 236 7.12 -2.62 -6.70
CA ARG A 236 8.17 -2.38 -7.73
C ARG A 236 8.35 -3.57 -8.67
N THR A 237 8.01 -4.77 -8.21
CA THR A 237 8.15 -6.01 -8.97
C THR A 237 6.80 -6.70 -9.15
N VAL A 238 6.64 -7.45 -10.24
CA VAL A 238 5.43 -8.26 -10.47
C VAL A 238 5.27 -9.33 -9.39
N THR A 239 6.39 -9.91 -8.94
CA THR A 239 6.41 -10.91 -7.86
C THR A 239 5.83 -10.34 -6.55
N ASP A 240 6.29 -9.17 -6.11
CA ASP A 240 5.82 -8.56 -4.87
C ASP A 240 4.33 -8.15 -4.97
N ALA A 241 3.90 -7.67 -6.14
CA ALA A 241 2.49 -7.37 -6.40
C ALA A 241 1.61 -8.63 -6.35
N ALA A 242 2.10 -9.76 -6.87
CA ALA A 242 1.39 -11.04 -6.85
C ALA A 242 1.32 -11.64 -5.42
N ILE A 243 2.38 -11.51 -4.62
CA ILE A 243 2.38 -11.90 -3.20
C ILE A 243 1.31 -11.11 -2.43
N LEU A 244 1.29 -9.78 -2.62
CA LEU A 244 0.29 -8.94 -1.98
C LEU A 244 -1.13 -9.29 -2.46
N LEU A 245 -1.35 -9.48 -3.77
CA LEU A 245 -2.65 -9.87 -4.33
C LEU A 245 -3.23 -11.13 -3.66
N GLY A 246 -2.40 -12.17 -3.51
CA GLY A 246 -2.81 -13.42 -2.87
C GLY A 246 -3.27 -13.22 -1.42
N SER A 247 -2.60 -12.32 -0.70
CA SER A 247 -2.96 -11.98 0.68
C SER A 247 -4.26 -11.18 0.79
N LEU A 248 -4.63 -10.37 -0.21
CA LEU A 248 -5.84 -9.54 -0.17
C LEU A 248 -7.12 -10.32 -0.59
N THR A 249 -6.95 -11.42 -1.30
CA THR A 249 -8.05 -12.15 -1.95
C THR A 249 -8.88 -12.94 -0.93
N GLY A 250 -10.20 -12.97 -1.11
CA GLY A 250 -11.10 -13.81 -0.32
C GLY A 250 -12.58 -13.54 -0.55
N VAL A 251 -13.41 -14.55 -0.26
CA VAL A 251 -14.87 -14.41 -0.24
C VAL A 251 -15.30 -13.76 1.08
N ASP A 252 -16.15 -12.74 0.98
CA ASP A 252 -16.76 -12.03 2.10
C ASP A 252 -18.27 -12.05 1.93
N GLU A 253 -18.97 -12.72 2.86
CA GLU A 253 -20.44 -12.82 2.85
C GLU A 253 -21.14 -11.44 2.90
N LYS A 254 -20.43 -10.40 3.38
CA LYS A 254 -20.92 -9.03 3.44
C LYS A 254 -20.63 -8.21 2.17
N ASP A 255 -19.89 -8.78 1.20
CA ASP A 255 -19.71 -8.21 -0.13
C ASP A 255 -20.11 -9.21 -1.21
N VAL A 256 -21.36 -9.07 -1.68
CA VAL A 256 -21.98 -9.98 -2.65
C VAL A 256 -21.20 -10.13 -3.97
N ALA A 257 -20.35 -9.15 -4.32
CA ALA A 257 -19.51 -9.26 -5.51
C ALA A 257 -18.50 -10.42 -5.41
N THR A 258 -18.10 -10.78 -4.19
CA THR A 258 -17.06 -11.77 -3.94
C THR A 258 -17.50 -13.23 -4.10
N HIS A 259 -18.80 -13.51 -4.07
CA HIS A 259 -19.32 -14.85 -4.36
C HIS A 259 -18.96 -15.35 -5.77
N LYS A 260 -18.71 -14.43 -6.71
CA LYS A 260 -18.24 -14.80 -8.06
C LYS A 260 -16.84 -15.41 -8.06
N SER A 261 -16.09 -15.21 -6.99
CA SER A 261 -14.73 -15.72 -6.83
C SER A 261 -14.68 -17.02 -6.03
N GLU A 262 -15.81 -17.49 -5.50
CA GLU A 262 -15.88 -18.74 -4.74
C GLU A 262 -15.45 -19.94 -5.60
N GLY A 263 -14.44 -20.69 -5.13
CA GLY A 263 -13.86 -21.82 -5.86
C GLY A 263 -12.96 -21.45 -7.05
N ILE A 264 -12.73 -20.15 -7.31
CA ILE A 264 -11.87 -19.65 -8.40
C ILE A 264 -10.68 -18.85 -7.84
N ALA A 265 -10.92 -18.06 -6.80
CA ALA A 265 -9.89 -17.27 -6.14
C ALA A 265 -8.78 -18.14 -5.54
N GLU A 266 -7.55 -17.65 -5.65
CA GLU A 266 -6.36 -18.27 -5.09
C GLU A 266 -5.75 -17.36 -4.03
N HIS A 267 -5.05 -17.95 -3.06
CA HIS A 267 -4.29 -17.22 -2.04
C HIS A 267 -2.81 -17.05 -2.42
N ASP A 268 -2.38 -17.68 -3.52
CA ASP A 268 -1.04 -17.56 -4.07
C ASP A 268 -1.10 -17.41 -5.60
N TYR A 269 -0.88 -16.18 -6.08
CA TYR A 269 -0.79 -15.86 -7.50
C TYR A 269 0.64 -15.96 -8.05
N THR A 270 1.65 -16.17 -7.20
CA THR A 270 3.05 -16.25 -7.63
C THR A 270 3.31 -17.48 -8.50
N LYS A 271 2.49 -18.53 -8.34
CA LYS A 271 2.53 -19.76 -9.17
C LYS A 271 2.26 -19.53 -10.66
N TYR A 272 1.71 -18.36 -11.03
CA TYR A 272 1.43 -17.99 -12.41
C TYR A 272 2.48 -17.07 -13.03
N LEU A 273 3.55 -16.72 -12.29
CA LEU A 273 4.63 -15.90 -12.80
C LEU A 273 5.42 -16.67 -13.86
N ASP A 274 5.65 -16.02 -15.00
CA ASP A 274 6.52 -16.51 -16.06
C ASP A 274 7.75 -15.60 -16.15
N VAL A 275 8.93 -16.17 -15.87
CA VAL A 275 10.22 -15.47 -15.97
C VAL A 275 10.53 -15.00 -17.40
N ASN A 276 9.87 -15.58 -18.41
CA ASN A 276 9.98 -15.19 -19.81
C ASN A 276 8.79 -14.33 -20.28
N GLY A 277 7.85 -13.97 -19.40
CA GLY A 277 6.58 -13.34 -19.78
C GLY A 277 6.71 -11.96 -20.45
N LEU A 278 7.86 -11.29 -20.28
CA LEU A 278 8.19 -10.01 -20.93
C LEU A 278 9.26 -10.14 -22.02
N HIS A 279 9.64 -11.37 -22.40
CA HIS A 279 10.63 -11.57 -23.46
C HIS A 279 10.06 -11.06 -24.79
N GLY A 280 10.64 -9.97 -25.32
CA GLY A 280 10.24 -9.35 -26.58
C GLY A 280 9.17 -8.26 -26.46
N ALA A 281 8.84 -7.85 -25.23
CA ALA A 281 8.07 -6.63 -24.96
C ALA A 281 8.88 -5.35 -25.19
#